data_AF-A0A9P0FM77-F1
#
_entry.id   AF-A0A9P0FM77-F1
#
_cell.length_a   1.000
_cell.length_b   1.000
_cell.length_c   1.000
_cell.angle_alpha   90.00
_cell.angle_beta   90.00
_cell.angle_gamma   90.00
#
_symmetry.space_group_name_H-M   'P 1'
#
loop_
_entity.id
_entity.type
_entity.pdbx_description
1 polymer ?
#
loop_
_entity_poly.entity_id
_entity_poly.type
_entity_poly.pdbx_seq_one_letter_code
_entity_poly.pdbx_strand_id
1 'polypeptide(L)'
;MEFWPILFKIGNRPQLQPMVAAIYCGETKPPLREYPTQFVDELNNILKNGVLVNEQKIQVKIKYFVCDTPARNFIKGTVGFNSANGCIKCTVIGDYDRGGRYMSFPKIDCPLRTDESFRNKTDDDHHKEDSLLIKLPIDMVDDIIVADSLHLFHVGLMRKFLYGWVNGSYNFRTKLSEADIDKLSDMYCRRLQ
;
A
#
# COMPACT_ATOMS: atom_id res chain seq x y z
N MET A 1 -1.56 11.29 17.49
CA MET A 1 -1.51 12.28 16.40
C MET A 1 -1.29 11.53 15.11
N GLU A 2 -2.23 11.67 14.21
CA GLU A 2 -2.33 10.99 12.93
C GLU A 2 -2.15 12.02 11.81
N PHE A 3 -1.36 11.68 10.79
CA PHE A 3 -1.05 12.56 9.68
C PHE A 3 -1.24 11.83 8.36
N TRP A 4 -2.19 12.30 7.55
CA TRP A 4 -2.67 11.61 6.36
C TRP A 4 -2.64 12.57 5.15
N PRO A 5 -1.52 12.65 4.43
CA PRO A 5 -1.43 13.47 3.22
C PRO A 5 -1.93 12.71 1.97
N ILE A 6 -2.64 13.42 1.10
CA ILE A 6 -2.86 12.99 -0.29
C ILE A 6 -1.87 13.76 -1.15
N LEU A 7 -0.94 13.02 -1.76
CA LEU A 7 0.08 13.58 -2.64
C LEU A 7 -0.16 13.13 -4.08
N PHE A 8 0.25 13.95 -5.04
CA PHE A 8 0.24 13.58 -6.45
C PHE A 8 1.54 13.96 -7.14
N LYS A 9 1.87 13.25 -8.22
CA LYS A 9 3.02 13.52 -9.08
C LYS A 9 2.61 13.45 -10.54
N ILE A 10 3.09 14.41 -11.33
CA ILE A 10 2.85 14.44 -12.78
C ILE A 10 3.79 13.42 -13.45
N GLY A 11 3.24 12.31 -13.92
CA GLY A 11 4.02 11.20 -14.48
C GLY A 11 4.92 11.59 -15.66
N ASN A 12 4.48 12.54 -16.49
CA ASN A 12 5.24 13.00 -17.67
C ASN A 12 6.27 14.11 -17.34
N ARG A 13 6.45 14.43 -16.06
CA ARG A 13 7.40 15.46 -15.57
C ARG A 13 8.16 14.91 -14.35
N PRO A 14 9.07 13.95 -14.53
CA PRO A 14 9.75 13.27 -13.42
C PRO A 14 10.57 14.19 -12.51
N GLN A 15 11.03 15.33 -13.05
CA GLN A 15 11.76 16.39 -12.34
C GLN A 15 10.90 17.14 -11.32
N LEU A 16 9.57 17.11 -11.45
CA LEU A 16 8.69 17.73 -10.48
C LEU A 16 8.60 16.86 -9.23
N GLN A 17 8.73 17.50 -8.08
CA GLN A 17 8.52 16.85 -6.79
C GLN A 17 7.03 16.55 -6.59
N PRO A 18 6.68 15.53 -5.78
CA PRO A 18 5.31 15.31 -5.36
C PRO A 18 4.73 16.59 -4.74
N MET A 19 3.47 16.89 -5.10
CA MET A 19 2.72 18.03 -4.60
C MET A 19 1.60 17.55 -3.68
N VAL A 20 1.21 18.41 -2.74
CA VAL A 20 0.13 18.13 -1.80
C VAL A 20 -1.21 18.47 -2.46
N ALA A 21 -2.13 17.51 -2.49
CA ALA A 21 -3.54 17.74 -2.83
C ALA A 21 -4.39 17.99 -1.58
N ALA A 22 -4.16 17.24 -0.50
CA ALA A 22 -4.88 17.39 0.76
C ALA A 22 -4.03 16.92 1.94
N ILE A 23 -4.34 17.43 3.14
CA ILE A 23 -3.72 16.99 4.40
C ILE A 23 -4.83 16.85 5.43
N TYR A 24 -4.85 15.70 6.12
CA TYR A 24 -5.54 15.54 7.39
C TYR A 24 -4.53 15.43 8.53
N CYS A 25 -4.78 16.13 9.62
CA CYS A 25 -4.04 16.04 10.86
C CYS A 25 -5.04 16.00 12.02
N GLY A 26 -4.96 14.99 12.87
CA GLY A 26 -5.90 14.80 13.97
C GLY A 26 -5.35 13.91 15.08
N GLU A 27 -6.08 13.78 16.18
CA GLU A 27 -5.69 12.86 17.26
C GLU A 27 -5.89 11.39 16.86
N THR A 28 -6.94 11.16 16.08
CA THR A 28 -7.37 9.84 15.59
C THR A 28 -7.32 9.79 14.07
N LYS A 29 -7.54 8.59 13.54
CA LYS A 29 -7.61 8.36 12.10
C LYS A 29 -8.84 9.08 11.50
N PRO A 30 -8.73 9.68 10.31
CA PRO A 30 -9.88 10.34 9.72
C PRO A 30 -11.01 9.35 9.39
N PRO A 31 -12.28 9.79 9.38
CA PRO A 31 -13.38 9.01 8.82
C PRO A 31 -13.15 8.75 7.33
N LEU A 32 -13.23 7.48 6.89
CA LEU A 32 -12.97 7.08 5.49
C LEU A 32 -13.88 7.80 4.50
N ARG A 33 -15.12 8.06 4.87
CA ARG A 33 -16.10 8.72 3.99
C ARG A 33 -15.85 10.23 3.89
N GLU A 34 -15.28 10.87 4.89
CA GLU A 34 -15.11 12.32 4.87
C GLU A 34 -13.79 12.72 4.22
N TYR A 35 -12.71 12.04 4.61
CA TYR A 35 -11.35 12.42 4.24
C TYR A 35 -11.08 12.53 2.72
N PRO A 36 -11.46 11.56 1.88
CA PRO A 36 -11.21 11.65 0.44
C PRO A 36 -12.37 12.26 -0.35
N THR A 37 -13.49 12.70 0.28
CA THR A 37 -14.68 13.17 -0.46
C THR A 37 -14.34 14.33 -1.39
N GLN A 38 -13.78 15.41 -0.85
CA GLN A 38 -13.45 16.60 -1.66
C GLN A 38 -12.45 16.24 -2.76
N PHE A 39 -11.41 15.47 -2.42
CA PHE A 39 -10.40 15.03 -3.38
C PHE A 39 -11.01 14.20 -4.53
N VAL A 40 -11.89 13.24 -4.22
CA VAL A 40 -12.53 12.37 -5.22
C VAL A 40 -13.46 13.17 -6.13
N ASP A 41 -14.25 14.09 -5.57
CA ASP A 41 -15.19 14.90 -6.35
C ASP A 41 -14.47 15.87 -7.30
N GLU A 42 -13.43 16.56 -6.80
CA GLU A 42 -12.58 17.43 -7.61
C GLU A 42 -11.83 16.64 -8.70
N LEU A 43 -11.23 15.50 -8.33
CA LEU A 43 -10.51 14.65 -9.27
C LEU A 43 -11.44 14.11 -10.36
N ASN A 44 -12.65 13.67 -10.01
CA ASN A 44 -13.63 13.23 -11.00
C ASN A 44 -13.99 14.34 -12.00
N ASN A 45 -14.19 15.56 -11.51
CA ASN A 45 -14.42 16.71 -12.37
C ASN A 45 -13.23 16.95 -13.31
N ILE A 46 -12.01 16.90 -12.78
CA ILE A 46 -10.76 17.06 -13.56
C ILE A 46 -10.59 15.95 -14.61
N LEU A 47 -10.90 14.70 -14.27
CA LEU A 47 -10.79 13.58 -15.21
C LEU A 47 -11.84 13.67 -16.32
N LYS A 48 -13.05 14.15 -16.01
CA LYS A 48 -14.12 14.30 -17.00
C LYS A 48 -13.91 15.52 -17.89
N ASN A 49 -13.55 16.66 -17.29
CA ASN A 49 -13.58 17.96 -17.94
C ASN A 49 -12.18 18.49 -18.30
N GLY A 50 -11.10 17.85 -17.86
CA GLY A 50 -9.75 18.37 -18.00
C GLY A 50 -9.49 19.59 -17.12
N VAL A 51 -8.32 20.20 -17.29
CA VAL A 51 -7.90 21.44 -16.63
C VAL A 51 -7.51 22.46 -17.67
N LEU A 52 -7.86 23.74 -17.47
CA LEU A 52 -7.42 24.82 -18.34
C LEU A 52 -6.10 25.41 -17.81
N VAL A 53 -5.04 25.38 -18.62
CA VAL A 53 -3.72 25.95 -18.29
C VAL A 53 -3.27 26.78 -19.48
N ASN A 54 -3.04 28.08 -19.28
CA ASN A 54 -2.69 29.02 -20.36
C ASN A 54 -3.65 28.92 -21.56
N GLU A 55 -4.96 28.91 -21.29
CA GLU A 55 -6.03 28.77 -22.29
C GLU A 55 -6.05 27.43 -23.05
N GLN A 56 -5.14 26.51 -22.72
CA GLN A 56 -5.11 25.17 -23.29
C GLN A 56 -5.80 24.17 -22.36
N LYS A 57 -6.74 23.41 -22.92
CA LYS A 57 -7.41 22.33 -22.20
C LYS A 57 -6.49 21.11 -22.15
N ILE A 58 -6.08 20.72 -20.95
CA ILE A 58 -5.23 19.56 -20.69
C ILE A 58 -6.10 18.43 -20.13
N GLN A 59 -6.12 17.30 -20.82
CA GLN A 59 -6.77 16.09 -20.33
C GLN A 59 -5.90 15.41 -19.28
N VAL A 60 -6.50 15.08 -18.13
CA VAL A 60 -5.84 14.36 -17.05
C VAL A 60 -6.28 12.89 -17.07
N LYS A 61 -5.36 11.99 -16.72
CA LYS A 61 -5.63 10.56 -16.48
C LYS A 61 -4.87 10.11 -15.23
N ILE A 62 -5.47 9.22 -14.45
CA ILE A 62 -4.78 8.55 -13.35
C ILE A 62 -3.88 7.47 -13.94
N LYS A 63 -2.64 7.37 -13.44
CA LYS A 63 -1.73 6.28 -13.81
C LYS A 63 -1.81 5.12 -12.82
N TYR A 64 -1.77 5.44 -11.53
CA TYR A 64 -1.95 4.50 -10.41
C TYR A 64 -1.96 5.28 -9.08
N PHE A 65 -2.46 4.63 -8.03
CA PHE A 65 -2.33 5.04 -6.64
C PHE A 65 -1.20 4.28 -5.95
N VAL A 66 -0.34 5.00 -5.24
CA VAL A 66 0.72 4.44 -4.40
C VAL A 66 0.38 4.66 -2.94
N CYS A 67 0.29 3.59 -2.18
CA CYS A 67 0.02 3.64 -0.75
C CYS A 67 0.83 2.54 -0.06
N ASP A 68 1.22 2.76 1.20
CA ASP A 68 1.66 1.65 2.04
C ASP A 68 0.47 0.73 2.37
N THR A 69 0.72 -0.39 3.05
CA THR A 69 -0.33 -1.37 3.34
C THR A 69 -1.46 -0.81 4.22
N PRO A 70 -1.20 -0.11 5.34
CA PRO A 70 -2.26 0.50 6.15
C PRO A 70 -3.10 1.52 5.40
N ALA A 71 -2.49 2.45 4.66
CA ALA A 71 -3.23 3.48 3.93
C ALA A 71 -4.02 2.90 2.77
N ARG A 72 -3.49 1.88 2.09
CA ARG A 72 -4.20 1.13 1.04
C ARG A 72 -5.48 0.48 1.58
N ASN A 73 -5.38 -0.27 2.67
CA ASN A 73 -6.55 -0.94 3.24
C ASN A 73 -7.58 0.07 3.76
N PHE A 74 -7.10 1.20 4.31
CA PHE A 74 -7.98 2.31 4.68
C PHE A 74 -8.73 2.86 3.49
N ILE A 75 -8.02 3.36 2.46
CA ILE A 75 -8.66 4.05 1.34
C ILE A 75 -9.55 3.12 0.51
N LYS A 76 -9.22 1.82 0.47
CA LYS A 76 -10.05 0.78 -0.15
C LYS A 76 -11.20 0.31 0.74
N GLY A 77 -11.21 0.64 2.03
CA GLY A 77 -12.19 0.13 2.98
C GLY A 77 -12.14 -1.40 3.11
N THR A 78 -10.95 -2.01 3.04
CA THR A 78 -10.76 -3.47 3.08
C THR A 78 -10.14 -3.94 4.39
N VAL A 79 -10.28 -5.23 4.67
CA VAL A 79 -9.54 -5.89 5.74
C VAL A 79 -8.03 -5.87 5.47
N GLY A 80 -7.24 -5.92 6.55
CA GLY A 80 -5.79 -5.91 6.46
C GLY A 80 -5.18 -7.28 6.18
N PHE A 81 -3.90 -7.32 5.85
CA PHE A 81 -3.14 -8.56 5.57
C PHE A 81 -3.13 -9.57 6.73
N ASN A 82 -3.44 -9.12 7.96
CA ASN A 82 -3.57 -9.98 9.13
C ASN A 82 -4.95 -10.68 9.24
N SER A 83 -5.90 -10.38 8.35
CA SER A 83 -7.20 -11.03 8.28
C SER A 83 -7.16 -12.26 7.38
N ALA A 84 -8.05 -13.22 7.62
CA ALA A 84 -8.20 -14.40 6.78
C ALA A 84 -8.50 -14.02 5.32
N ASN A 85 -9.33 -13.00 5.07
CA ASN A 85 -9.61 -12.50 3.72
C ASN A 85 -8.68 -11.33 3.34
N GLY A 86 -7.49 -11.26 3.93
CA GLY A 86 -6.55 -10.13 3.84
C GLY A 86 -5.74 -10.03 2.55
N CYS A 87 -5.73 -11.06 1.71
CA CYS A 87 -5.12 -10.95 0.38
C CYS A 87 -5.85 -9.87 -0.41
N ILE A 88 -5.13 -9.08 -1.20
CA ILE A 88 -5.72 -7.99 -2.00
C ILE A 88 -5.79 -8.33 -3.50
N LYS A 89 -5.22 -9.46 -3.91
CA LYS A 89 -5.15 -9.89 -5.31
C LYS A 89 -6.03 -11.11 -5.63
N CYS A 90 -6.28 -11.99 -4.68
CA CYS A 90 -7.11 -13.19 -4.89
C CYS A 90 -7.90 -13.56 -3.64
N THR A 91 -8.98 -14.34 -3.82
CA THR A 91 -9.93 -14.74 -2.77
C THR A 91 -9.40 -15.82 -1.82
N VAL A 92 -8.07 -15.98 -1.73
CA VAL A 92 -7.45 -16.92 -0.80
C VAL A 92 -7.83 -16.58 0.63
N ILE A 93 -8.23 -17.60 1.37
CA ILE A 93 -8.42 -17.56 2.82
C ILE A 93 -7.10 -17.91 3.48
N GLY A 94 -6.61 -16.99 4.31
CA GLY A 94 -5.37 -17.14 5.05
C GLY A 94 -5.52 -18.03 6.27
N ASP A 95 -4.42 -18.71 6.60
CA ASP A 95 -4.27 -19.57 7.76
C ASP A 95 -3.42 -18.84 8.82
N TYR A 96 -3.96 -18.72 10.04
CA TYR A 96 -3.23 -18.11 11.15
C TYR A 96 -2.27 -19.11 11.79
N ASP A 97 -0.98 -18.84 11.67
CA ASP A 97 0.07 -19.59 12.34
C ASP A 97 0.14 -19.17 13.82
N ARG A 98 -0.24 -20.07 14.73
CA ARG A 98 -0.21 -19.81 16.18
C ARG A 98 1.22 -19.73 16.74
N GLY A 99 2.15 -20.49 16.18
CA GLY A 99 3.54 -20.55 16.64
C GLY A 99 4.30 -19.27 16.30
N GLY A 100 4.14 -18.80 15.06
CA GLY A 100 4.74 -17.54 14.59
C GLY A 100 3.89 -16.30 14.81
N ARG A 101 2.60 -16.45 15.18
CA ARG A 101 1.63 -15.37 15.40
C ARG A 101 1.43 -14.46 14.18
N TYR A 102 1.32 -15.03 12.99
CA TYR A 102 1.11 -14.30 11.74
C TYR A 102 0.08 -14.98 10.84
N MET A 103 -0.55 -14.19 9.97
CA MET A 103 -1.42 -14.68 8.91
C MET A 103 -0.58 -15.10 7.71
N SER A 104 -0.85 -16.29 7.16
CA SER A 104 -0.19 -16.84 5.98
C SER A 104 -1.20 -17.14 4.88
N PHE A 105 -0.78 -17.01 3.62
CA PHE A 105 -1.63 -17.30 2.45
C PHE A 105 -0.95 -18.37 1.58
N PRO A 106 -0.96 -19.64 2.00
CA PRO A 106 -0.17 -20.70 1.36
C PRO A 106 -0.76 -21.17 0.02
N LYS A 107 -2.06 -20.97 -0.21
CA LYS A 107 -2.72 -21.36 -1.45
C LYS A 107 -2.49 -20.33 -2.54
N ILE A 108 -2.03 -20.79 -3.70
CA ILE A 108 -1.72 -19.93 -4.86
C ILE A 108 -2.75 -20.06 -6.00
N ASP A 109 -3.55 -21.12 -6.00
CA ASP A 109 -4.58 -21.38 -7.00
C ASP A 109 -5.95 -20.96 -6.46
N CYS A 110 -6.19 -19.65 -6.45
CA CYS A 110 -7.44 -19.05 -6.00
C CYS A 110 -7.91 -17.99 -7.02
N PRO A 111 -9.23 -17.82 -7.19
CA PRO A 111 -9.77 -16.78 -8.09
C PRO A 111 -9.18 -15.39 -7.81
N LEU A 112 -8.76 -14.71 -8.87
CA LEU A 112 -8.28 -13.34 -8.78
C LEU A 112 -9.46 -12.40 -8.48
N ARG A 113 -9.21 -11.37 -7.67
CA ARG A 113 -10.14 -10.26 -7.55
C ARG A 113 -10.02 -9.40 -8.79
N THR A 114 -11.16 -8.96 -9.30
CA THR A 114 -11.28 -8.02 -10.41
C THR A 114 -11.95 -6.73 -9.93
N ASP A 115 -11.80 -5.64 -10.70
CA ASP A 115 -12.52 -4.40 -10.46
C ASP A 115 -14.04 -4.62 -10.32
N GLU A 116 -14.61 -5.44 -11.21
CA GLU A 116 -16.03 -5.81 -11.17
C GLU A 116 -16.40 -6.52 -9.86
N SER A 117 -15.64 -7.55 -9.46
CA SER A 117 -15.91 -8.29 -8.21
C SER A 117 -15.80 -7.38 -6.97
N PHE A 118 -14.88 -6.41 -7.00
CA PHE A 118 -14.68 -5.47 -5.90
C PHE A 118 -15.84 -4.47 -5.81
N ARG A 119 -16.29 -3.94 -6.95
CA ARG A 119 -17.44 -3.00 -7.02
C ARG A 119 -18.75 -3.67 -6.63
N ASN A 120 -18.92 -4.93 -7.01
CA ASN A 120 -20.07 -5.75 -6.66
C ASN A 120 -19.98 -6.34 -5.24
N LYS A 121 -18.86 -6.14 -4.54
CA LYS A 121 -18.58 -6.70 -3.20
C LYS A 121 -18.84 -8.21 -3.11
N THR A 122 -18.40 -8.96 -4.10
CA THR A 122 -18.65 -10.42 -4.15
C THR A 122 -17.97 -11.18 -3.00
N ASP A 123 -16.94 -10.61 -2.38
CA ASP A 123 -16.21 -11.15 -1.22
C ASP A 123 -16.47 -10.26 0.00
N ASP A 124 -17.65 -10.40 0.62
CA ASP A 124 -18.11 -9.55 1.73
C ASP A 124 -17.09 -9.46 2.88
N ASP A 125 -16.44 -10.57 3.23
CA ASP A 125 -15.45 -10.64 4.32
C ASP A 125 -14.16 -9.86 4.03
N HIS A 126 -13.91 -9.51 2.77
CA HIS A 126 -12.80 -8.63 2.38
C HIS A 126 -13.12 -7.14 2.63
N HIS A 127 -14.40 -6.77 2.60
CA HIS A 127 -14.86 -5.39 2.69
C HIS A 127 -15.24 -5.03 4.13
N LYS A 128 -14.70 -3.91 4.61
CA LYS A 128 -15.08 -3.30 5.90
C LYS A 128 -16.04 -2.14 5.70
N GLU A 129 -15.73 -1.30 4.72
CA GLU A 129 -16.44 -0.04 4.46
C GLU A 129 -16.36 0.29 2.96
N ASP A 130 -17.24 1.17 2.51
CA ASP A 130 -17.32 1.56 1.09
C ASP A 130 -16.23 2.59 0.78
N SER A 131 -15.33 2.22 -0.13
CA SER A 131 -14.33 3.15 -0.66
C SER A 131 -14.96 4.21 -1.56
N LEU A 132 -14.60 5.47 -1.36
CA LEU A 132 -14.99 6.53 -2.28
C LEU A 132 -14.23 6.49 -3.62
N LEU A 133 -13.11 5.77 -3.69
CA LEU A 133 -12.33 5.63 -4.93
C LEU A 133 -13.12 4.87 -6.02
N ILE A 134 -14.15 4.10 -5.68
CA ILE A 134 -15.02 3.47 -6.67
C ILE A 134 -15.72 4.49 -7.56
N LYS A 135 -15.84 5.76 -7.14
CA LYS A 135 -16.40 6.82 -7.99
C LYS A 135 -15.44 7.22 -9.12
N LEU A 136 -14.16 6.88 -9.04
CA LEU A 136 -13.16 7.19 -10.05
C LEU A 136 -13.15 6.12 -11.16
N PRO A 137 -12.79 6.49 -12.40
CA PRO A 137 -12.62 5.55 -13.51
C PRO A 137 -11.26 4.84 -13.41
N ILE A 138 -11.07 4.05 -12.35
CA ILE A 138 -9.88 3.24 -12.08
C ILE A 138 -10.26 1.79 -11.78
N ASP A 139 -9.30 0.90 -11.99
CA ASP A 139 -9.37 -0.50 -11.55
C ASP A 139 -9.00 -0.59 -10.06
N MET A 140 -9.94 -1.04 -9.23
CA MET A 140 -9.76 -1.13 -7.77
C MET A 140 -8.73 -2.20 -7.32
N VAL A 141 -8.23 -3.03 -8.23
CA VAL A 141 -7.23 -4.08 -7.97
C VAL A 141 -5.87 -3.74 -8.58
N ASP A 142 -5.84 -3.29 -9.83
CA ASP A 142 -4.59 -3.14 -10.60
C ASP A 142 -4.04 -1.70 -10.63
N ASP A 143 -4.90 -0.68 -10.58
CA ASP A 143 -4.42 0.72 -10.52
C ASP A 143 -3.95 1.11 -9.11
N ILE A 144 -4.17 0.29 -8.09
CA ILE A 144 -3.69 0.52 -6.72
C ILE A 144 -2.48 -0.38 -6.45
N ILE A 145 -1.27 0.14 -6.72
CA ILE A 145 -0.06 -0.68 -6.83
C ILE A 145 0.42 -1.22 -5.49
N VAL A 146 0.59 -2.54 -5.41
CA VAL A 146 0.93 -3.28 -4.18
C VAL A 146 2.40 -3.14 -3.79
N ALA A 147 3.27 -3.05 -4.78
CA ALA A 147 4.70 -3.19 -4.58
C ALA A 147 5.42 -1.85 -4.52
N ASP A 148 5.89 -1.51 -3.32
CA ASP A 148 7.09 -0.71 -3.17
C ASP A 148 8.21 -1.63 -2.65
N SER A 149 9.34 -1.64 -3.38
CA SER A 149 10.50 -2.47 -3.07
C SER A 149 11.00 -2.23 -1.65
N LEU A 150 10.95 -0.98 -1.20
CA LEU A 150 11.35 -0.59 0.15
C LEU A 150 10.56 -1.37 1.20
N HIS A 151 9.23 -1.35 1.10
CA HIS A 151 8.36 -1.96 2.10
C HIS A 151 8.34 -3.49 2.04
N LEU A 152 8.36 -4.08 0.84
CA LEU A 152 8.29 -5.53 0.67
C LEU A 152 9.64 -6.23 0.87
N PHE A 153 10.68 -5.77 0.19
CA PHE A 153 11.98 -6.43 0.24
C PHE A 153 12.84 -5.91 1.38
N HIS A 154 13.10 -4.61 1.43
CA HIS A 154 14.08 -4.06 2.37
C HIS A 154 13.57 -4.08 3.82
N VAL A 155 12.44 -3.43 4.08
CA VAL A 155 11.84 -3.35 5.42
C VAL A 155 11.11 -4.62 5.81
N GLY A 156 10.50 -5.31 4.84
CA GLY A 156 9.77 -6.56 5.05
C GLY A 156 10.70 -7.75 5.25
N LEU A 157 11.26 -8.27 4.15
CA LEU A 157 12.04 -9.52 4.17
C LEU A 157 13.45 -9.35 4.74
N MET A 158 14.24 -8.40 4.23
CA MET A 158 15.65 -8.25 4.59
C MET A 158 15.81 -7.95 6.08
N ARG A 159 14.98 -7.06 6.63
CA ARG A 159 14.95 -6.79 8.06
C ARG A 159 14.68 -8.06 8.87
N LYS A 160 13.67 -8.85 8.49
CA LYS A 160 13.31 -10.11 9.18
C LYS A 160 14.45 -11.13 9.12
N PHE A 161 15.11 -11.26 7.97
CA PHE A 161 16.25 -12.16 7.82
C PHE A 161 17.45 -11.72 8.65
N LEU A 162 17.84 -10.45 8.58
CA LEU A 162 18.93 -9.90 9.38
C LEU A 162 18.70 -10.10 10.87
N TYR A 163 17.51 -9.78 11.40
CA TYR A 163 17.22 -10.01 12.82
C TYR A 163 17.33 -11.48 13.22
N GLY A 164 16.80 -12.39 12.40
CA GLY A 164 16.87 -13.82 12.74
C GLY A 164 18.28 -14.41 12.58
N TRP A 165 19.12 -13.89 11.67
CA TRP A 165 20.52 -14.27 11.57
C TRP A 165 21.38 -13.68 12.69
N VAL A 166 21.13 -12.44 13.12
CA VAL A 166 21.83 -11.83 14.26
C VAL A 166 21.44 -12.54 15.57
N ASN A 167 20.16 -12.79 15.78
CA ASN A 167 19.65 -13.36 17.03
C ASN A 167 19.66 -14.89 17.05
N GLY A 168 19.92 -15.55 15.92
CA GLY A 168 19.87 -17.01 15.77
C GLY A 168 18.46 -17.60 15.82
N SER A 169 17.43 -16.80 15.55
CA SER A 169 16.01 -17.16 15.72
C SER A 169 15.48 -18.16 14.68
N TYR A 170 16.20 -18.37 13.57
CA TYR A 170 15.84 -19.41 12.58
C TYR A 170 16.53 -20.74 12.86
N ASN A 171 17.83 -20.70 13.13
CA ASN A 171 18.67 -21.83 13.51
C ASN A 171 20.01 -21.27 14.03
N PHE A 172 20.56 -21.83 15.12
CA PHE A 172 21.88 -21.46 15.63
C PHE A 172 23.00 -21.64 14.58
N ARG A 173 22.84 -22.60 13.65
CA ARG A 173 23.79 -22.83 12.53
C ARG A 173 23.77 -21.73 11.46
N THR A 174 22.72 -20.93 11.43
CA THR A 174 22.57 -19.79 10.53
C THR A 174 22.81 -18.46 11.23
N LYS A 175 23.25 -18.50 12.49
CA LYS A 175 23.55 -17.29 13.26
C LYS A 175 24.86 -16.67 12.76
N LEU A 176 24.86 -15.38 12.52
CA LEU A 176 26.07 -14.63 12.16
C LEU A 176 27.02 -14.56 13.36
N SER A 177 28.32 -14.69 13.09
CA SER A 177 29.34 -14.43 14.10
C SER A 177 29.42 -12.94 14.41
N GLU A 178 29.92 -12.58 15.59
CA GLU A 178 30.12 -11.17 15.99
C GLU A 178 30.99 -10.43 14.96
N ALA A 179 32.06 -11.07 14.46
CA ALA A 179 32.92 -10.52 13.43
C ALA A 179 32.19 -10.28 12.08
N ASP A 180 31.21 -11.12 11.72
CA ASP A 180 30.41 -10.90 10.51
C ASP A 180 29.36 -9.80 10.70
N ILE A 181 28.79 -9.69 11.90
CA ILE A 181 27.88 -8.60 12.28
C ILE A 181 28.61 -7.26 12.21
N ASP A 182 29.84 -7.17 12.74
CA ASP A 182 30.65 -5.96 12.71
C ASP A 182 31.02 -5.57 11.27
N LYS A 183 31.46 -6.54 10.45
CA LYS A 183 31.73 -6.29 9.02
C LYS A 183 30.50 -5.78 8.27
N LEU A 184 29.34 -6.39 8.49
CA LEU A 184 28.08 -5.96 7.86
C LEU A 184 27.71 -4.55 8.31
N SER A 185 27.80 -4.27 9.61
CA SER A 185 27.50 -2.95 10.18
C SER A 185 28.40 -1.88 9.58
N ASP A 186 29.70 -2.13 9.48
CA ASP A 186 30.67 -1.26 8.82
C ASP A 186 30.33 -1.01 7.35
N MET A 187 29.95 -2.05 6.61
CA MET A 187 29.55 -1.92 5.20
C MET A 187 28.30 -1.05 5.01
N TYR A 188 27.31 -1.16 5.90
CA TYR A 188 26.09 -0.36 5.82
C TYR A 188 26.28 1.07 6.32
N CYS A 189 27.08 1.29 7.37
CA CYS A 189 27.39 2.62 7.90
C CYS A 189 28.21 3.46 6.92
N ARG A 190 29.17 2.87 6.18
CA ARG A 190 29.99 3.59 5.18
C ARG A 190 29.24 3.95 3.89
N ARG A 191 28.07 3.36 3.62
CA ARG A 191 27.24 3.66 2.44
C ARG A 191 26.20 4.77 2.66
N LEU A 192 26.05 5.24 3.89
CA LEU A 192 25.12 6.32 4.28
C LEU A 192 25.81 7.69 4.42
N GLN A 193 27.10 7.77 4.08
CA GLN A 193 27.89 9.00 3.94
C GLN A 193 28.15 9.26 2.46
#